data_AF-A0A9P7CLX5-F1
#
_entry.id   AF-A0A9P7CLX5-F1
#
_cell.length_a   1.000
_cell.length_b   1.000
_cell.length_c   1.000
_cell.angle_alpha   90.00
_cell.angle_beta   90.00
_cell.angle_gamma   90.00
#
_symmetry.space_group_name_H-M   'P 1'
#
loop_
_entity.id
_entity.type
_entity.pdbx_description
1 polymer ?
#
loop_
_entity_poly.entity_id
_entity_poly.type
_entity_poly.pdbx_seq_one_letter_code
_entity_poly.pdbx_strand_id
1 'polypeptide(L)'
;MVHLSFFLKPVNTVNTKGTLMEDVKEVTRIEMRNDLSKNQLLYILLVSLLEDVPETSNILSILKSRDHLFKTFIKNEADQLVLLKAWGQFVNQRKPAMVNKTVTALSHWYDCEMVDEEIFIQWYNTLEKGNALEKKSEKFIEWLNEEDEDED
;
A
#
# COMPACT_ATOMS: atom_id res chain seq x y z
N MET A 1 -16.88 4.86 -12.32
CA MET A 1 -15.93 4.58 -11.23
C MET A 1 -16.43 3.33 -10.54
N VAL A 2 -15.70 2.20 -10.60
CA VAL A 2 -16.13 0.95 -9.96
C VAL A 2 -15.83 1.07 -8.46
N HIS A 3 -16.85 1.13 -7.61
CA HIS A 3 -16.67 1.13 -6.16
C HIS A 3 -16.39 -0.30 -5.67
N LEU A 4 -15.11 -0.61 -5.45
CA LEU A 4 -14.67 -1.90 -4.89
C LEU A 4 -14.97 -2.03 -3.38
N SER A 5 -15.37 -0.94 -2.71
CA SER A 5 -15.80 -0.93 -1.30
C SER A 5 -16.97 -1.89 -1.03
N PHE A 6 -17.78 -2.22 -2.04
CA PHE A 6 -18.83 -3.23 -1.95
C PHE A 6 -18.32 -4.67 -1.81
N PHE A 7 -17.09 -4.95 -2.24
CA PHE A 7 -16.58 -6.33 -2.35
C PHE A 7 -15.63 -6.71 -1.22
N LEU A 8 -14.95 -5.74 -0.61
CA LEU A 8 -14.10 -5.99 0.55
C LEU A 8 -14.98 -6.13 1.81
N LYS A 9 -15.48 -7.34 2.05
CA LYS A 9 -16.27 -7.62 3.26
C LYS A 9 -15.44 -7.37 4.53
N PRO A 10 -16.06 -6.89 5.62
CA PRO A 10 -15.41 -6.85 6.92
C PRO A 10 -14.98 -8.27 7.33
N VAL A 11 -13.74 -8.40 7.79
CA VAL A 11 -13.18 -9.71 8.20
C VAL A 11 -13.89 -10.18 9.46
N ASN A 12 -14.84 -11.12 9.32
CA ASN A 12 -15.42 -11.85 10.45
C ASN A 12 -14.55 -13.07 10.76
N THR A 13 -14.11 -13.19 12.01
CA THR A 13 -13.08 -14.10 12.54
C THR A 13 -13.40 -15.60 12.51
N VAL A 14 -14.45 -16.05 11.81
CA VAL A 14 -14.93 -17.45 11.91
C VAL A 14 -14.54 -18.31 10.68
N ASN A 15 -14.14 -17.73 9.55
CA ASN A 15 -13.62 -18.49 8.40
C ASN A 15 -12.70 -17.64 7.48
N THR A 16 -11.49 -17.34 7.95
CA THR A 16 -10.56 -16.39 7.32
C THR A 16 -9.94 -16.90 6.02
N LYS A 17 -9.57 -18.19 5.90
CA LYS A 17 -8.93 -18.72 4.68
C LYS A 17 -9.84 -18.75 3.45
N GLY A 18 -11.12 -19.13 3.63
CA GLY A 18 -12.09 -19.14 2.54
C GLY A 18 -12.35 -17.74 1.99
N THR A 19 -12.50 -16.77 2.89
CA THR A 19 -12.74 -15.36 2.55
C THR A 19 -11.57 -14.73 1.78
N LEU A 20 -10.32 -14.98 2.20
CA LEU A 20 -9.13 -14.42 1.53
C LEU A 20 -8.96 -14.94 0.09
N MET A 21 -9.23 -16.22 -0.16
CA MET A 21 -9.17 -16.78 -1.51
C MET A 21 -10.31 -16.25 -2.41
N GLU A 22 -11.48 -15.99 -1.84
CA GLU A 22 -12.58 -15.34 -2.55
C GLU A 22 -12.25 -13.90 -2.93
N ASP A 23 -11.65 -13.13 -2.01
CA ASP A 23 -11.20 -11.76 -2.26
C ASP A 23 -10.18 -11.71 -3.41
N VAL A 24 -9.18 -12.60 -3.40
CA VAL A 24 -8.20 -12.72 -4.49
C VAL A 24 -8.89 -13.03 -5.82
N LYS A 25 -9.79 -14.02 -5.85
CA LYS A 25 -10.50 -14.41 -7.08
C LYS A 25 -11.37 -13.28 -7.64
N GLU A 26 -12.03 -12.53 -6.76
CA GLU A 26 -12.84 -11.39 -7.19
C GLU A 26 -11.98 -10.27 -7.77
N VAL A 27 -10.89 -9.92 -7.08
CA VAL A 27 -9.96 -8.89 -7.57
C VAL A 27 -9.34 -9.29 -8.91
N THR A 28 -8.87 -10.55 -9.06
CA THR A 28 -8.35 -11.05 -10.35
C THR A 28 -9.41 -11.03 -11.44
N ARG A 29 -10.67 -11.37 -11.13
CA ARG A 29 -11.78 -11.29 -12.09
C ARG A 29 -12.02 -9.84 -12.55
N ILE A 30 -11.94 -8.87 -11.65
CA ILE A 30 -12.09 -7.45 -11.97
C ILE A 30 -10.91 -6.95 -12.81
N GLU A 31 -9.67 -7.30 -12.44
CA GLU A 31 -8.45 -7.00 -13.20
C GLU A 31 -8.60 -7.47 -14.65
N MET A 32 -8.96 -8.74 -14.86
CA MET A 32 -9.11 -9.33 -16.19
C MET A 32 -10.27 -8.73 -16.99
N ARG A 33 -11.42 -8.45 -16.35
CA ARG A 33 -12.59 -7.89 -17.04
C ARG A 33 -12.39 -6.46 -17.52
N ASN A 34 -11.55 -5.69 -16.83
CA ASN A 34 -11.37 -4.27 -17.08
C ASN A 34 -9.97 -3.94 -17.65
N ASP A 35 -9.16 -4.96 -17.94
CA ASP A 35 -7.78 -4.83 -18.44
C ASP A 35 -6.95 -3.83 -17.61
N LEU A 36 -7.00 -4.02 -16.28
CA LEU A 36 -6.34 -3.09 -15.36
C LEU A 36 -4.83 -3.29 -15.37
N SER A 37 -4.08 -2.21 -15.55
CA SER A 37 -2.65 -2.20 -15.23
C SER A 37 -2.43 -2.46 -13.73
N LYS A 38 -1.24 -2.95 -13.38
CA LYS A 38 -0.86 -3.20 -11.98
C LYS A 38 -1.00 -1.94 -11.11
N ASN A 39 -0.61 -0.78 -11.65
CA ASN A 39 -0.76 0.50 -10.96
C ASN A 39 -2.23 0.83 -10.67
N GLN A 40 -3.11 0.69 -11.67
CA GLN A 40 -4.55 0.92 -11.47
C GLN A 40 -5.12 -0.05 -10.45
N LEU A 41 -4.73 -1.33 -10.49
CA LEU A 41 -5.17 -2.33 -9.54
C LEU A 41 -4.79 -1.95 -8.10
N LEU A 42 -3.51 -1.72 -7.83
CA LEU A 42 -3.02 -1.41 -6.48
C LEU A 42 -3.59 -0.08 -5.97
N TYR A 43 -3.70 0.93 -6.84
CA TYR A 43 -4.35 2.19 -6.50
C TYR A 43 -5.83 1.98 -6.12
N ILE A 44 -6.60 1.24 -6.92
CA ILE A 44 -8.01 0.95 -6.63
C ILE A 44 -8.14 0.16 -5.31
N LEU A 45 -7.26 -0.80 -5.03
CA LEU A 45 -7.26 -1.52 -3.76
C LEU A 45 -7.04 -0.59 -2.57
N LEU A 46 -6.04 0.31 -2.65
CA LEU A 46 -5.77 1.30 -1.59
C LEU A 46 -6.95 2.25 -1.38
N VAL A 47 -7.52 2.79 -2.47
CA VAL A 47 -8.69 3.66 -2.42
C VAL A 47 -9.85 2.93 -1.75
N SER A 48 -10.14 1.71 -2.17
CA SER A 48 -11.28 0.94 -1.63
C SER A 48 -11.12 0.55 -0.18
N LEU A 49 -9.87 0.44 0.27
CA LEU A 49 -9.54 0.05 1.64
C LEU A 49 -9.55 1.26 2.60
N LEU A 50 -9.14 2.44 2.14
CA LEU A 50 -8.79 3.57 3.01
C LEU A 50 -9.57 4.88 2.74
N GLU A 51 -10.30 4.97 1.63
CA GLU A 51 -11.03 6.19 1.27
C GLU A 51 -12.08 6.57 2.33
N ASP A 52 -12.81 5.61 2.87
CA ASP A 52 -13.86 5.85 3.86
C ASP A 52 -13.34 5.84 5.31
N VAL A 53 -12.06 5.52 5.52
CA VAL A 53 -11.46 5.41 6.86
C VAL A 53 -11.16 6.80 7.43
N PRO A 54 -11.67 7.21 8.60
CA PRO A 54 -11.33 8.52 9.17
C PRO A 54 -9.82 8.71 9.33
N GLU A 55 -9.31 9.92 9.08
CA GLU A 55 -7.87 10.25 9.22
C GLU A 55 -7.34 10.07 10.64
N THR A 56 -8.21 10.13 11.65
CA THR A 56 -7.87 9.86 13.05
C THR A 56 -7.68 8.37 13.34
N SER A 57 -8.19 7.49 12.47
CA SER A 57 -8.11 6.04 12.68
C SER A 57 -6.68 5.50 12.54
N ASN A 58 -6.42 4.38 13.21
CA ASN A 58 -5.21 3.60 12.99
C ASN A 58 -5.42 2.72 11.76
N ILE A 59 -4.64 2.97 10.69
CA ILE A 59 -4.75 2.22 9.44
C ILE A 59 -3.98 0.89 9.47
N LEU A 60 -3.12 0.66 10.46
CA LEU A 60 -2.24 -0.51 10.52
C LEU A 60 -3.02 -1.84 10.55
N SER A 61 -4.07 -1.93 11.38
CA SER A 61 -4.90 -3.13 11.45
C SER A 61 -5.64 -3.40 10.15
N ILE A 62 -6.00 -2.35 9.43
CA ILE A 62 -6.69 -2.42 8.14
C ILE A 62 -5.73 -2.95 7.07
N LEU A 63 -4.51 -2.41 7.00
CA LEU A 63 -3.46 -2.90 6.09
C LEU A 63 -3.15 -4.38 6.36
N LYS A 64 -2.90 -4.74 7.63
CA LYS A 64 -2.64 -6.12 8.07
C LYS A 64 -3.73 -7.10 7.64
N SER A 65 -4.99 -6.67 7.67
CA SER A 65 -6.13 -7.51 7.27
C SER A 65 -6.15 -7.85 5.76
N ARG A 66 -5.28 -7.22 4.96
CA ARG A 66 -5.18 -7.39 3.51
C ARG A 66 -3.79 -7.78 3.03
N ASP A 67 -2.84 -8.06 3.92
CA ASP A 67 -1.46 -8.44 3.53
C ASP A 67 -1.42 -9.56 2.49
N HIS A 68 -2.19 -10.63 2.72
CA HIS A 68 -2.27 -11.76 1.78
C HIS A 68 -2.72 -11.33 0.38
N LEU A 69 -3.68 -10.40 0.30
CA LEU A 69 -4.18 -9.91 -0.97
C LEU A 69 -3.09 -9.14 -1.72
N PHE A 70 -2.43 -8.18 -1.05
CA PHE A 70 -1.34 -7.41 -1.65
C PHE A 70 -0.15 -8.29 -2.04
N LYS A 71 0.28 -9.22 -1.17
CA LYS A 71 1.33 -10.20 -1.46
C LYS A 71 0.99 -11.14 -2.62
N THR A 72 -0.29 -11.26 -3.01
CA THR A 72 -0.69 -12.02 -4.20
C THR A 72 -0.36 -11.27 -5.49
N PHE A 73 -0.33 -9.94 -5.46
CA PHE A 73 -0.11 -9.10 -6.64
C PHE A 73 1.29 -8.48 -6.71
N ILE A 74 1.99 -8.39 -5.59
CA ILE A 74 3.35 -7.85 -5.49
C ILE A 74 4.33 -9.01 -5.48
N LYS A 75 5.07 -9.22 -6.58
CA LYS A 75 5.93 -10.40 -6.79
C LYS A 75 7.38 -10.08 -7.07
N ASN A 76 7.69 -8.85 -7.45
CA ASN A 76 9.02 -8.39 -7.82
C ASN A 76 9.16 -6.90 -7.47
N GLU A 77 10.39 -6.40 -7.53
CA GLU A 77 10.75 -5.00 -7.26
C GLU A 77 9.91 -4.00 -8.07
N ALA A 78 9.57 -4.30 -9.32
CA ALA A 78 8.74 -3.41 -10.13
C ALA A 78 7.32 -3.29 -9.55
N ASP A 79 6.72 -4.39 -9.07
CA ASP A 79 5.42 -4.35 -8.41
C ASP A 79 5.50 -3.61 -7.06
N GLN A 80 6.59 -3.78 -6.31
CA GLN A 80 6.83 -3.07 -5.05
C GLN A 80 6.90 -1.56 -5.28
N LEU A 81 7.66 -1.11 -6.27
CA LEU A 81 7.73 0.31 -6.66
C LEU A 81 6.36 0.83 -7.11
N VAL A 82 5.56 0.01 -7.79
CA VAL A 82 4.19 0.36 -8.18
C VAL A 82 3.28 0.51 -6.96
N LEU A 83 3.41 -0.31 -5.91
CA LEU A 83 2.69 -0.11 -4.65
C LEU A 83 3.00 1.27 -4.03
N LEU A 84 4.28 1.63 -3.93
CA LEU A 84 4.70 2.91 -3.35
C LEU A 84 4.23 4.11 -4.19
N LYS A 85 4.24 3.98 -5.52
CA LYS A 85 3.67 4.99 -6.43
C LYS A 85 2.15 5.10 -6.26
N ALA A 86 1.45 3.97 -6.12
CA ALA A 86 0.01 3.96 -5.88
C ALA A 86 -0.35 4.61 -4.53
N TRP A 87 0.46 4.39 -3.48
CA TRP A 87 0.34 5.13 -2.21
C TRP A 87 0.49 6.63 -2.41
N GLY A 88 1.56 7.05 -3.09
CA GLY A 88 1.81 8.46 -3.39
C GLY A 88 0.66 9.09 -4.17
N GLN A 89 0.13 8.37 -5.17
CA GLN A 89 -1.04 8.81 -5.92
C GLN A 89 -2.28 8.94 -5.02
N PHE A 90 -2.53 7.96 -4.14
CA PHE A 90 -3.66 7.98 -3.22
C PHE A 90 -3.60 9.19 -2.29
N VAL A 91 -2.47 9.41 -1.61
CA VAL A 91 -2.34 10.51 -0.66
C VAL A 91 -2.23 11.86 -1.37
N ASN A 92 -1.71 11.97 -2.58
CA ASN A 92 -1.63 13.27 -3.26
C ASN A 92 -2.93 13.67 -3.97
N GLN A 93 -3.68 12.71 -4.52
CA GLN A 93 -4.80 12.99 -5.42
C GLN A 93 -6.17 12.62 -4.86
N ARG A 94 -6.27 11.53 -4.09
CA ARG A 94 -7.56 11.03 -3.59
C ARG A 94 -7.85 11.50 -2.18
N LYS A 95 -6.88 11.39 -1.28
CA LYS A 95 -7.07 11.70 0.14
C LYS A 95 -5.82 12.36 0.77
N PRO A 96 -5.57 13.65 0.47
CA PRO A 96 -4.48 14.46 1.04
C PRO A 96 -4.22 14.30 2.53
N ALA A 97 -5.27 14.21 3.34
CA ALA A 97 -5.12 14.06 4.79
C ALA A 97 -4.41 12.75 5.21
N MET A 98 -4.47 11.70 4.38
CA MET A 98 -3.81 10.42 4.67
C MET A 98 -2.28 10.47 4.51
N VAL A 99 -1.71 11.57 4.00
CA VAL A 99 -0.25 11.74 3.96
C VAL A 99 0.39 11.62 5.35
N ASN A 100 -0.36 11.97 6.41
CA ASN A 100 0.08 11.83 7.80
C ASN A 100 0.21 10.37 8.27
N LYS A 101 -0.33 9.41 7.51
CA LYS A 101 -0.20 7.97 7.78
C LYS A 101 0.91 7.30 6.97
N THR A 102 1.66 8.07 6.18
CA THR A 102 2.71 7.54 5.30
C THR A 102 3.70 6.68 6.05
N VAL A 103 4.32 7.19 7.12
CA VAL A 103 5.29 6.40 7.91
C VAL A 103 4.68 5.09 8.38
N THR A 104 3.44 5.10 8.88
CA THR A 104 2.76 3.86 9.31
C THR A 104 2.58 2.85 8.17
N ALA A 105 2.27 3.30 6.96
CA ALA A 105 2.15 2.43 5.81
C ALA A 105 3.52 1.87 5.37
N LEU A 106 4.55 2.73 5.30
CA LEU A 106 5.90 2.35 4.90
C LEU A 106 6.52 1.35 5.90
N SER A 107 6.49 1.67 7.19
CA SER A 107 6.98 0.76 8.24
C SER A 107 6.28 -0.59 8.19
N HIS A 108 4.96 -0.63 7.99
CA HIS A 108 4.25 -1.91 7.87
C HIS A 108 4.72 -2.71 6.65
N TRP A 109 4.90 -2.06 5.50
CA TRP A 109 5.35 -2.75 4.28
C TRP A 109 6.80 -3.23 4.37
N TYR A 110 7.65 -2.53 5.10
CA TYR A 110 8.99 -3.00 5.47
C TYR A 110 8.89 -4.21 6.43
N ASP A 111 8.21 -4.06 7.58
CA ASP A 111 8.10 -5.09 8.63
C ASP A 111 7.54 -6.43 8.13
N CYS A 112 6.65 -6.37 7.14
CA CYS A 112 6.02 -7.57 6.59
C CYS A 112 6.69 -8.08 5.31
N GLU A 113 7.90 -7.60 4.98
CA GLU A 113 8.67 -8.00 3.79
C GLU A 113 7.84 -7.86 2.50
N MET A 114 7.05 -6.79 2.40
CA MET A 114 6.25 -6.51 1.21
C MET A 114 7.03 -5.66 0.21
N VAL A 115 7.94 -4.83 0.69
CA VAL A 115 8.79 -3.95 -0.11
C VAL A 115 10.19 -4.02 0.46
N ASP A 116 11.17 -4.22 -0.42
CA ASP A 116 12.57 -4.27 -0.05
C ASP A 116 13.12 -2.85 0.17
N GLU A 117 14.15 -2.75 1.00
CA GLU A 117 14.77 -1.48 1.41
C GLU A 117 15.17 -0.59 0.23
N GLU A 118 15.93 -1.15 -0.73
CA GLU A 118 16.40 -0.45 -1.93
C GLU A 118 15.25 0.20 -2.70
N ILE A 119 14.05 -0.40 -2.68
CA ILE A 119 12.88 0.07 -3.39
C ILE A 119 12.23 1.26 -2.69
N PHE A 120 12.29 1.34 -1.36
CA PHE A 120 11.89 2.55 -0.64
C PHE A 120 12.79 3.73 -1.00
N ILE A 121 14.10 3.52 -1.01
CA ILE A 121 15.09 4.54 -1.35
C ILE A 121 14.90 4.99 -2.80
N GLN A 122 14.76 4.04 -3.73
CA GLN A 122 14.50 4.31 -5.14
C GLN A 122 13.22 5.15 -5.30
N TRP A 123 12.12 4.77 -4.66
CA TRP A 123 10.86 5.50 -4.72
C TRP A 123 11.00 6.92 -4.16
N TYR A 124 11.62 7.08 -3.00
CA TYR A 124 11.81 8.38 -2.36
C TYR A 124 12.55 9.37 -3.27
N ASN A 125 13.57 8.89 -3.99
CA ASN A 125 14.33 9.69 -4.95
C ASN A 125 13.49 10.17 -6.16
N THR A 126 12.33 9.56 -6.41
CA THR A 126 11.40 10.02 -7.46
C THR A 126 10.39 11.08 -6.97
N LEU A 127 10.33 11.35 -5.67
CA LEU A 127 9.40 12.32 -5.12
C LEU A 127 9.81 13.76 -5.42
N GLU A 128 8.82 14.62 -5.61
CA GLU A 128 9.03 16.06 -5.74
C GLU A 128 9.57 16.64 -4.42
N LYS A 129 10.73 17.28 -4.48
CA LYS A 129 11.43 17.84 -3.32
C LYS A 129 10.60 18.91 -2.61
N GLY A 130 10.54 18.82 -1.28
CA GLY A 130 9.84 19.77 -0.43
C GLY A 130 8.33 19.53 -0.30
N ASN A 131 7.77 18.54 -1.01
CA ASN A 131 6.36 18.21 -0.91
C ASN A 131 6.04 17.49 0.42
N ALA A 132 4.75 17.39 0.75
CA ALA A 132 4.32 16.82 2.02
C ALA A 132 4.66 15.33 2.15
N LEU A 133 4.62 14.57 1.05
CA LEU A 133 4.90 13.14 1.05
C LEU A 133 6.37 12.86 1.32
N GLU A 134 7.27 13.57 0.63
CA GLU A 134 8.71 13.51 0.85
C GLU A 134 9.05 13.81 2.32
N LYS A 135 8.62 14.96 2.85
CA LYS A 135 8.86 15.32 4.25
C LYS A 135 8.32 14.32 5.27
N LYS A 136 7.23 13.61 4.93
CA LYS A 136 6.66 12.59 5.81
C LYS A 136 7.42 11.27 5.73
N SER A 137 8.12 11.01 4.63
CA SER A 137 8.92 9.81 4.43
C SER A 137 10.37 9.98 4.89
N GLU A 138 10.89 11.21 4.90
CA GLU A 138 12.31 11.53 5.15
C GLU A 138 12.92 10.74 6.31
N LYS A 139 12.39 10.84 7.53
CA LYS A 139 12.92 10.12 8.70
C LYS A 139 12.93 8.60 8.58
N PHE A 140 11.97 8.03 7.85
CA PHE A 140 11.94 6.59 7.61
C PHE A 140 13.04 6.19 6.63
N ILE A 141 13.30 7.01 5.62
CA ILE A 141 14.38 6.78 4.65
C ILE A 141 15.76 7.02 5.28
N GLU A 142 15.91 8.03 6.13
CA GLU A 142 17.13 8.25 6.91
C GLU A 142 17.46 7.03 7.77
N TRP A 143 16.48 6.51 8.51
CA TRP A 143 16.65 5.32 9.34
C TRP A 143 17.09 4.09 8.53
N LEU A 144 16.51 3.86 7.35
CA LEU A 144 16.95 2.78 6.45
C LEU A 144 18.45 2.92 6.09
N ASN A 145 18.85 4.10 5.59
CA ASN A 145 20.26 4.31 5.22
C ASN A 145 21.23 4.24 6.42
N GLU A 146 20.79 4.55 7.64
CA GLU A 146 21.61 4.43 8.85
C GLU A 146 21.86 2.95 9.22
N GLU A 147 20.88 2.06 9.01
CA GLU A 147 21.05 0.63 9.27
C GLU A 147 22.04 -0.03 8.30
N ASP A 148 22.10 0.46 7.04
CA ASP A 148 23.10 0.03 6.06
C ASP A 148 24.54 0.46 6.41
N GLU A 149 24.74 1.62 7.07
CA GLU A 149 26.08 2.13 7.41
C GLU A 149 26.70 1.48 8.66
N ASP A 150 25.89 0.87 9.53
CA ASP A 150 26.33 0.20 10.77
C ASP A 150 26.75 -1.28 10.56
N GLU A 151 26.57 -1.84 9.36
CA GLU A 151 26.94 -3.23 9.01
C GLU A 151 28.35 -3.38 8.34
N ASP A 152 29.09 -2.28 8.13
CA ASP A 152 30.48 -2.24 7.62
C ASP A 152 31.56 -1.97 8.71
#